data_AF-A0A843WQZ1-F1
#
_entry.id   AF-A0A843WQZ1-F1
#
_cell.length_a   1.000
_cell.length_b   1.000
_cell.length_c   1.000
_cell.angle_alpha   90.00
_cell.angle_beta   90.00
_cell.angle_gamma   90.00
#
_symmetry.space_group_name_H-M   'P 1'
#
loop_
_entity.id
_entity.type
_entity.pdbx_description
1 polymer ?
#
loop_
_entity_poly.entity_id
_entity_poly.type
_entity_poly.pdbx_seq_one_letter_code
_entity_poly.pdbx_strand_id
1 'polypeptide(L)'
;EIGAGPQRPPPASKDVVANLPVIEVSNEIIARLGSDTECAVCRENLVVGDKMQELPCNHLFHPPCLKPWLDEHNSCPICRHELRTDDHEYESRKEREKEAEEERKGAENAVRGGEYMYV
;
A
#
# COMPACT_ATOMS: atom_id res chain seq x y z
N GLU A 1 15.52 -29.14 -13.54
CA GLU A 1 15.11 -28.45 -12.30
C GLU A 1 14.72 -27.02 -12.67
N ILE A 2 13.42 -26.71 -12.67
CA ILE A 2 12.93 -25.37 -13.02
C ILE A 2 13.08 -24.48 -11.79
N GLY A 3 14.20 -23.76 -11.74
CA GLY A 3 14.42 -22.73 -10.73
C GLY A 3 13.32 -21.69 -10.85
N ALA A 4 12.46 -21.62 -9.82
CA ALA A 4 11.51 -20.54 -9.68
C ALA A 4 12.33 -19.25 -9.59
N GLY A 5 12.31 -18.48 -10.68
CA GLY A 5 12.87 -17.13 -10.72
C GLY A 5 12.20 -16.24 -9.66
N PRO A 6 12.67 -15.00 -9.48
CA PRO A 6 12.01 -14.05 -8.58
C PRO A 6 10.54 -13.95 -8.98
N GLN A 7 9.67 -14.51 -8.13
CA GLN A 7 8.23 -14.50 -8.35
C GLN A 7 7.80 -13.05 -8.35
N ARG A 8 7.16 -12.61 -9.45
CA ARG A 8 6.59 -11.27 -9.49
C ARG A 8 5.59 -11.16 -8.33
N PRO A 9 5.53 -10.01 -7.63
CA PRO A 9 4.55 -9.82 -6.59
C PRO A 9 3.16 -10.11 -7.17
N PRO A 10 2.34 -10.93 -6.49
CA PRO A 10 1.00 -11.26 -6.95
C PRO A 10 0.13 -9.99 -6.97
N PRO A 11 -0.98 -10.00 -7.72
CA PRO A 11 -1.91 -8.88 -7.74
C PRO A 11 -2.54 -8.66 -6.36
N ALA A 12 -3.10 -7.46 -6.14
CA ALA A 12 -3.82 -7.18 -4.91
C ALA A 12 -5.01 -8.12 -4.75
N SER A 13 -5.36 -8.44 -3.51
CA SER A 13 -6.57 -9.21 -3.24
C SER A 13 -7.80 -8.47 -3.76
N LYS A 14 -8.63 -9.14 -4.54
CA LYS A 14 -9.82 -8.51 -5.15
C LYS A 14 -10.79 -8.03 -4.08
N ASP A 15 -10.89 -8.76 -2.99
CA ASP A 15 -11.68 -8.40 -1.81
C ASP A 15 -11.13 -7.13 -1.16
N VAL A 16 -9.81 -7.00 -1.01
CA VAL A 16 -9.19 -5.79 -0.46
C VAL A 16 -9.51 -4.59 -1.35
N VAL A 17 -9.36 -4.73 -2.67
CA VAL A 17 -9.68 -3.66 -3.62
C VAL A 17 -11.15 -3.26 -3.55
N ALA A 18 -12.06 -4.24 -3.48
CA ALA A 18 -13.51 -3.99 -3.42
C ALA A 18 -13.95 -3.32 -2.12
N ASN A 19 -13.25 -3.57 -1.01
CA ASN A 19 -13.53 -2.99 0.31
C ASN A 19 -12.77 -1.70 0.59
N LEU A 20 -11.98 -1.18 -0.36
CA LEU A 20 -11.34 0.12 -0.18
C LEU A 20 -12.38 1.23 -0.04
N PRO A 21 -12.17 2.19 0.88
CA PRO A 21 -13.08 3.32 1.05
C PRO A 21 -13.19 4.13 -0.24
N VAL A 22 -14.44 4.34 -0.67
CA VAL A 22 -14.75 5.24 -1.78
C VAL A 22 -15.28 6.55 -1.19
N ILE A 23 -14.55 7.63 -1.45
CA ILE A 23 -14.95 8.98 -1.10
C ILE A 23 -15.58 9.65 -2.32
N GLU A 24 -16.62 10.44 -2.07
CA GLU A 24 -17.16 11.36 -3.08
C GLU A 24 -16.53 12.73 -2.86
N VAL A 25 -15.86 13.26 -3.89
CA VAL A 25 -15.18 14.54 -3.82
C VAL A 25 -16.21 15.65 -3.65
N SER A 26 -16.25 16.27 -2.48
CA SER A 26 -17.07 17.46 -2.22
C SER A 26 -16.25 18.75 -2.38
N ASN A 27 -16.93 19.89 -2.47
CA ASN A 27 -16.26 21.20 -2.47
C ASN A 27 -15.34 21.38 -1.24
N GLU A 28 -15.75 20.84 -0.09
CA GLU A 28 -14.98 20.89 1.15
C GLU A 28 -13.69 20.07 1.06
N ILE A 29 -13.74 18.91 0.41
CA ILE A 29 -12.58 18.05 0.18
C ILE A 29 -11.57 18.74 -0.74
N ILE A 30 -12.03 19.34 -1.84
CA ILE A 30 -11.15 20.12 -2.75
C ILE A 30 -10.54 21.32 -2.02
N ALA A 31 -11.33 22.03 -1.21
CA ALA A 31 -10.82 23.16 -0.42
C ALA A 31 -9.76 22.73 0.61
N ARG A 32 -9.86 21.50 1.15
CA ARG A 32 -8.92 20.95 2.13
C ARG A 32 -7.65 20.38 1.52
N LEU A 33 -7.76 19.59 0.45
CA LEU A 33 -6.63 18.94 -0.22
C LEU A 33 -5.90 19.91 -1.16
N GLY A 34 -6.58 20.94 -1.64
CA GLY A 34 -6.09 21.87 -2.63
C GLY A 34 -6.50 21.47 -4.05
N SER A 35 -6.65 22.48 -4.92
CA SER A 35 -7.03 22.31 -6.33
C SER A 35 -5.98 21.57 -7.17
N ASP A 36 -4.79 21.35 -6.62
CA ASP A 36 -3.69 20.60 -7.25
C ASP A 36 -3.82 19.09 -7.04
N THR A 37 -4.83 18.63 -6.31
CA THR A 37 -5.06 17.19 -6.16
C THR A 37 -5.48 16.60 -7.49
N GLU A 38 -4.70 15.64 -7.97
CA GLU A 38 -4.92 14.95 -9.23
C GLU A 38 -4.76 13.43 -9.08
N CYS A 39 -5.42 12.66 -9.94
CA CYS A 39 -5.20 11.23 -10.01
C CYS A 39 -3.89 10.95 -10.74
N ALA A 40 -2.89 10.38 -10.06
CA ALA A 40 -1.56 10.12 -10.65
C ALA A 40 -1.55 9.14 -11.85
N VAL A 41 -2.66 8.42 -12.10
CA VAL A 41 -2.79 7.49 -13.22
C VAL A 41 -3.26 8.20 -14.50
N CYS A 42 -4.36 8.95 -14.45
CA CYS A 42 -4.87 9.69 -15.61
C CYS A 42 -4.37 11.14 -15.69
N ARG A 43 -3.75 11.66 -14.63
CA ARG A 43 -3.27 13.05 -14.47
C ARG A 43 -4.38 14.09 -14.63
N GLU A 44 -5.59 13.73 -14.19
CA GLU A 44 -6.75 14.61 -14.17
C GLU A 44 -7.00 15.12 -12.75
N ASN A 45 -7.36 16.40 -12.64
CA ASN A 45 -7.71 17.02 -11.37
C ASN A 45 -9.01 16.44 -10.81
N LEU A 46 -9.08 16.31 -9.49
CA LEU A 46 -10.30 15.87 -8.81
C LEU A 46 -11.38 16.95 -8.96
N VAL A 47 -12.57 16.57 -9.46
CA VAL A 47 -13.72 17.49 -9.54
C VAL A 47 -14.81 17.13 -8.54
N VAL A 48 -15.65 18.11 -8.20
CA VAL A 48 -16.76 17.87 -7.27
C VAL A 48 -17.75 16.86 -7.87
N GLY A 49 -18.10 15.84 -7.10
CA GLY A 49 -18.95 14.73 -7.51
C GLY A 49 -18.17 13.52 -8.06
N ASP A 50 -16.84 13.61 -8.18
CA ASP A 50 -16.04 12.44 -8.53
C ASP A 50 -16.04 11.41 -7.42
N LYS A 51 -15.99 10.14 -7.82
CA LYS A 51 -15.76 9.02 -6.91
C LYS A 51 -14.28 8.69 -6.92
N MET A 52 -13.63 8.84 -5.78
CA MET A 52 -12.22 8.50 -5.59
C MET A 52 -12.12 7.36 -4.60
N GLN A 53 -11.26 6.40 -4.91
CA GLN A 53 -10.93 5.28 -4.06
C GLN A 53 -9.66 5.63 -3.28
N GLU A 54 -9.77 5.60 -1.97
CA GLU A 54 -8.67 5.90 -1.06
C GLU A 54 -7.96 4.60 -0.67
N LEU A 55 -6.64 4.54 -0.88
CA LEU A 55 -5.81 3.44 -0.38
C LEU A 55 -5.51 3.63 1.11
N PRO A 56 -5.16 2.56 1.85
CA PRO A 56 -4.71 2.65 3.26
C PRO A 56 -3.49 3.56 3.47
N CYS A 57 -2.77 3.92 2.41
CA CYS A 57 -1.69 4.90 2.43
C CYS A 57 -2.14 6.36 2.19
N ASN A 58 -3.45 6.66 2.25
CA ASN A 58 -4.09 7.97 2.05
C ASN A 58 -3.92 8.57 0.64
N HIS A 59 -3.69 7.72 -0.38
CA HIS A 59 -3.63 8.18 -1.77
C HIS A 59 -4.96 7.93 -2.48
N LEU A 60 -5.39 8.91 -3.27
CA LEU A 60 -6.68 8.93 -3.95
C LEU A 60 -6.52 8.63 -5.44
N PHE A 61 -7.37 7.74 -5.95
CA PHE A 61 -7.40 7.39 -7.36
C PHE A 61 -8.82 7.17 -7.84
N HIS A 62 -9.10 7.43 -9.12
CA HIS A 62 -10.35 7.00 -9.71
C HIS A 62 -10.46 5.46 -9.63
N PRO A 63 -11.59 4.89 -9.17
CA PRO A 63 -11.86 3.45 -9.23
C PRO A 63 -11.53 2.81 -10.59
N PRO A 64 -11.91 3.39 -11.75
CA PRO A 64 -11.54 2.83 -13.05
C PRO A 64 -10.04 2.90 -13.37
N CYS A 65 -9.30 3.84 -12.78
CA CYS A 65 -7.85 3.97 -12.98
C CYS A 65 -7.05 3.05 -12.04
N LEU A 66 -7.54 2.86 -10.81
CA LEU A 66 -6.87 2.04 -9.80
C LEU A 66 -7.06 0.54 -10.07
N LYS A 67 -8.24 0.13 -10.53
CA LYS A 67 -8.58 -1.28 -10.79
C LYS A 67 -7.60 -2.00 -11.73
N PRO A 68 -7.28 -1.50 -12.94
CA PRO A 68 -6.33 -2.18 -13.82
C PRO A 68 -4.91 -2.23 -13.25
N TRP A 69 -4.52 -1.22 -12.47
CA TRP A 69 -3.24 -1.24 -11.77
C TRP A 69 -3.18 -2.34 -10.72
N LEU A 70 -4.24 -2.49 -9.91
CA LEU A 70 -4.29 -3.49 -8.85
C LEU A 70 -4.47 -4.93 -9.35
N ASP A 71 -4.90 -5.10 -10.60
CA ASP A 71 -4.97 -6.40 -11.29
C ASP A 71 -3.58 -6.91 -11.74
N GLU A 72 -2.59 -6.02 -11.87
CA GLU A 72 -1.20 -6.36 -12.23
C GLU A 72 -0.22 -6.19 -11.05
N HIS A 73 -0.53 -5.29 -10.11
CA HIS A 73 0.37 -4.89 -9.03
C HIS A 73 -0.37 -4.75 -7.70
N ASN A 74 0.17 -5.33 -6.62
CA ASN A 74 -0.39 -5.11 -5.27
C ASN A 74 0.07 -3.81 -4.60
N SER A 75 0.68 -2.86 -5.29
CA SER A 75 1.33 -1.70 -4.67
C SER A 75 0.72 -0.36 -5.08
N CYS A 76 0.80 0.66 -4.22
CA CYS A 76 0.37 2.01 -4.56
C CYS A 76 1.28 2.64 -5.63
N PRO A 77 0.74 3.22 -6.72
CA PRO A 77 1.54 3.90 -7.76
C PRO A 77 2.43 5.04 -7.26
N ILE A 78 2.04 5.68 -6.15
CA ILE A 78 2.71 6.90 -5.64
C ILE A 78 3.79 6.55 -4.61
N CYS A 79 3.46 5.73 -3.61
CA CYS A 79 4.35 5.45 -2.48
C CYS A 79 4.84 4.00 -2.40
N ARG A 80 4.44 3.14 -3.35
CA ARG A 80 4.74 1.70 -3.37
C ARG A 80 4.26 0.93 -2.14
N HIS A 81 3.32 1.48 -1.37
CA HIS A 81 2.70 0.77 -0.26
C HIS A 81 1.97 -0.47 -0.77
N GLU A 82 2.33 -1.63 -0.26
CA GLU A 82 1.77 -2.90 -0.68
C GLU A 82 0.46 -3.21 0.05
N LEU A 83 -0.56 -3.58 -0.71
CA LEU A 83 -1.82 -4.13 -0.26
C LEU A 83 -1.68 -5.63 -0.04
N ARG A 84 -2.57 -6.18 0.80
CA ARG A 84 -2.65 -7.63 1.00
C ARG A 84 -3.05 -8.33 -0.30
N THR A 85 -2.46 -9.50 -0.51
CA THR A 85 -2.72 -10.35 -1.67
C THR A 85 -3.53 -11.58 -1.25
N ASP A 86 -4.17 -12.25 -2.21
CA ASP A 86 -4.87 -13.53 -1.96
C ASP A 86 -3.90 -14.73 -1.90
N ASP A 87 -2.61 -14.50 -2.15
CA ASP A 87 -1.60 -15.54 -2.24
C ASP A 87 -0.96 -15.81 -0.86
N HIS A 88 -1.44 -16.88 -0.21
CA HIS A 88 -0.99 -17.23 1.14
C HIS A 88 0.51 -17.56 1.21
N GLU A 89 1.11 -18.11 0.14
CA GLU A 89 2.54 -18.41 0.12
C GLU A 89 3.36 -17.11 0.10
N TYR A 90 2.94 -16.13 -0.69
CA TYR A 90 3.55 -14.81 -0.73
C TYR A 90 3.42 -14.07 0.60
N GLU A 91 2.22 -14.01 1.18
CA GLU A 91 1.99 -13.34 2.47
C GLU A 91 2.80 -14.01 3.60
N SER A 92 2.83 -15.35 3.66
CA SER A 92 3.61 -16.06 4.69
C SER A 92 5.12 -15.83 4.53
N ARG A 93 5.63 -15.79 3.29
CA ARG A 93 7.04 -15.43 3.04
C ARG A 93 7.34 -14.02 3.53
N LYS A 94 6.45 -13.06 3.21
CA LYS A 94 6.59 -11.66 3.61
C LYS A 94 6.59 -11.49 5.12
N GLU A 95 5.73 -12.20 5.84
CA GLU A 95 5.69 -12.16 7.31
C GLU A 95 6.99 -12.68 7.93
N ARG A 96 7.53 -13.79 7.42
CA ARG A 96 8.83 -14.34 7.89
C ARG A 96 9.98 -13.38 7.64
N GLU A 97 10.00 -12.72 6.48
CA GLU A 97 11.04 -11.73 6.16
C GLU A 97 10.97 -10.51 7.08
N LYS A 98 9.75 -10.04 7.36
CA LYS A 98 9.50 -8.94 8.30
C LYS A 98 9.91 -9.30 9.73
N GLU A 99 9.58 -10.50 10.21
CA GLU A 99 9.98 -11.00 11.53
C GLU A 99 11.51 -11.04 11.65
N ALA A 100 12.21 -11.57 10.65
CA ALA A 100 13.68 -11.60 10.62
C ALA A 100 14.32 -10.20 10.54
N GLU A 101 13.67 -9.22 9.90
CA GLU A 101 14.12 -7.83 9.92
C GLU A 101 13.92 -7.17 11.29
N GLU A 102 12.78 -7.40 11.94
CA GLU A 102 12.49 -6.91 13.29
C GLU A 102 13.45 -7.53 14.32
N GLU A 103 13.76 -8.83 14.23
CA GLU A 103 14.75 -9.48 15.10
C GLU A 103 16.14 -8.86 14.94
N ARG A 104 16.58 -8.62 13.68
CA ARG A 104 17.85 -7.95 13.39
C ARG A 104 17.89 -6.54 13.98
N LYS A 105 16.86 -5.73 13.74
CA LYS A 105 16.73 -4.36 14.28
C LYS A 105 16.68 -4.36 15.82
N GLY A 106 16.00 -5.35 16.42
CA GLY A 106 15.95 -5.54 17.86
C GLY A 106 17.32 -5.83 18.46
N ALA A 107 18.10 -6.70 17.83
CA ALA A 107 19.48 -7.00 18.22
C ALA A 107 20.39 -5.77 18.06
N GLU A 108 20.26 -4.99 16.98
CA GLU A 108 21.01 -3.75 16.76
C GLU A 108 20.66 -2.68 17.82
N ASN A 109 19.38 -2.55 18.20
CA ASN A 109 18.95 -1.64 19.25
C ASN A 109 19.45 -2.07 20.65
N ALA A 110 19.53 -3.37 20.94
CA ALA A 110 20.06 -3.89 22.20
C ALA A 110 21.56 -3.58 22.41
N VAL A 111 22.34 -3.43 21.33
CA VAL A 111 23.78 -3.11 21.42
C VAL A 111 24.04 -1.62 21.72
N ARG A 112 23.13 -0.71 21.38
CA ARG A 112 23.31 0.74 21.59
C ARG A 112 22.79 1.27 22.93
N GLY A 113 21.93 0.52 23.61
CA GLY A 113 21.32 0.87 24.90
C GLY A 113 22.02 0.24 26.11
N GLY A 114 23.35 0.30 26.18
CA GLY A 114 24.11 -0.19 27.31
C GLY A 114 23.84 0.61 28.59
N GLU A 115 22.74 0.30 29.29
CA GLU A 115 22.64 0.34 30.76
C GLU A 115 21.31 -0.30 31.17
N TYR A 116 21.33 -1.59 31.52
CA TYR A 116 20.41 -2.14 32.52
C TYR A 116 21.17 -3.17 33.35
N MET A 117 21.63 -2.67 34.50
CA MET A 117 22.10 -3.42 35.66
C MET A 117 20.96 -4.32 36.14
N TYR A 118 21.15 -5.64 36.14
CA TYR A 118 20.36 -6.53 36.99
C TYR A 118 20.95 -6.47 38.40
N VAL A 119 20.12 -6.08 39.36
CA VAL A 119 20.41 -6.08 40.80
C VAL A 119 20.64 -7.49 41.33
#